data_AF-A0A6G0IQS9-F1
#
_entry.id   AF-A0A6G0IQS9-F1
#
_cell.length_a   1.000
_cell.length_b   1.000
_cell.length_c   1.000
_cell.angle_alpha   90.00
_cell.angle_beta   90.00
_cell.angle_gamma   90.00
#
_symmetry.space_group_name_H-M   'P 1'
#
loop_
_entity.id
_entity.type
_entity.pdbx_description
1 polymer ?
#
loop_
_entity_poly.entity_id
_entity_poly.type
_entity_poly.pdbx_seq_one_letter_code
_entity_poly.pdbx_strand_id
1 'polypeptide(L)'
;MKLPAITIASTPVCIPRDTTPVQQSRRMMVTPLTFPIISDSARLRTSTQIIPRLNPLHPPMVHKRTVSLETPAVHHHNHQRALILQRREHYRYHQVWRKPFYGTTTEREEYRKELREQLKRQMEEKCVALKLQLACKVKEAEYVQKVDCLALSSDREQRIQHGKAMTAYRDENKRLMEQSWRDRALTRSQEAMKERELLCLNPINWSGTLK
;
A
#
# COMPACT_ATOMS: atom_id res chain seq x y z
N MET A 1 25.99 3.95 16.66
CA MET A 1 24.59 4.12 16.23
C MET A 1 24.15 2.84 15.51
N LYS A 2 23.41 1.94 16.16
CA LYS A 2 22.91 0.69 15.53
C LYS A 2 21.55 0.97 14.88
N LEU A 3 21.42 0.71 13.59
CA LEU A 3 20.15 0.82 12.86
C LEU A 3 19.28 -0.42 13.12
N PRO A 4 17.94 -0.27 13.23
CA PRO A 4 17.05 -1.41 13.46
C PRO A 4 16.88 -2.23 12.17
N ALA A 5 16.92 -3.55 12.32
CA ALA A 5 16.75 -4.51 11.22
C ALA A 5 15.29 -4.51 10.74
N ILE A 6 15.10 -4.28 9.44
CA ILE A 6 13.78 -4.29 8.80
C ILE A 6 13.33 -5.75 8.65
N THR A 7 12.30 -6.14 9.37
CA THR A 7 11.68 -7.46 9.27
C THR A 7 10.66 -7.43 8.13
N ILE A 8 10.92 -8.17 7.06
CA ILE A 8 10.00 -8.28 5.92
C ILE A 8 8.94 -9.32 6.28
N ALA A 9 7.66 -8.91 6.32
CA ALA A 9 6.55 -9.82 6.53
C ALA A 9 6.44 -10.78 5.33
N SER A 10 6.77 -12.05 5.58
CA SER A 10 6.58 -13.14 4.62
C SER A 10 5.08 -13.40 4.46
N THR A 11 4.51 -13.07 3.30
CA THR A 11 3.17 -13.52 2.90
C THR A 11 3.17 -15.03 2.71
N PRO A 12 2.33 -15.81 3.41
CA PRO A 12 2.26 -17.24 3.19
C PRO A 12 1.64 -17.53 1.82
N VAL A 13 2.38 -18.26 1.00
CA VAL A 13 1.87 -18.86 -0.25
C VAL A 13 0.85 -19.93 0.16
N CYS A 14 -0.43 -19.63 -0.03
CA CYS A 14 -1.50 -20.62 0.11
C CYS A 14 -1.47 -21.53 -1.12
N ILE A 15 -0.85 -22.70 -0.98
CA ILE A 15 -0.97 -23.80 -1.94
C ILE A 15 -2.37 -24.39 -1.75
N PRO A 16 -3.25 -24.42 -2.77
CA PRO A 16 -4.54 -25.09 -2.66
C PRO A 16 -4.27 -26.58 -2.45
N ARG A 17 -4.67 -27.11 -1.30
CA ARG A 17 -4.70 -28.56 -1.07
C ARG A 17 -5.73 -29.18 -2.01
N ASP A 18 -5.32 -30.26 -2.66
CA ASP A 18 -6.17 -31.08 -3.51
C ASP A 18 -7.44 -31.51 -2.77
N THR A 19 -8.54 -30.82 -3.05
CA THR A 19 -9.87 -31.31 -2.70
C THR A 19 -10.15 -32.53 -3.56
N THR A 20 -10.18 -33.70 -2.92
CA THR A 20 -10.71 -34.93 -3.50
C THR A 20 -12.09 -34.68 -4.11
N PRO A 21 -12.40 -35.17 -5.32
CA PRO A 21 -13.69 -34.93 -5.93
C PRO A 21 -14.75 -35.65 -5.10
N VAL A 22 -15.72 -34.90 -4.58
CA VAL A 22 -16.95 -35.47 -4.02
C VAL A 22 -17.63 -36.21 -5.16
N GLN A 23 -17.56 -37.54 -5.11
CA GLN A 23 -18.23 -38.44 -6.03
C GLN A 23 -19.73 -38.25 -5.85
N GLN A 24 -20.32 -37.35 -6.65
CA GLN A 24 -21.77 -37.26 -6.76
C GLN A 24 -22.26 -38.54 -7.42
N SER A 25 -22.61 -39.52 -6.60
CA SER A 25 -23.40 -40.67 -7.00
C SER A 25 -24.70 -40.13 -7.61
N ARG A 26 -24.76 -40.11 -8.95
CA ARG A 26 -26.02 -40.01 -9.66
C ARG A 26 -26.79 -41.28 -9.35
N ARG A 27 -27.66 -41.22 -8.33
CA ARG A 27 -28.72 -42.20 -8.16
C ARG A 27 -29.64 -42.08 -9.38
N MET A 28 -29.47 -42.99 -10.32
CA MET A 28 -30.47 -43.29 -11.34
C MET A 28 -31.69 -43.83 -10.58
N MET A 29 -32.73 -43.01 -10.40
CA MET A 29 -34.03 -43.49 -9.94
C MET A 29 -34.61 -44.36 -11.05
N VAL A 30 -34.39 -45.67 -10.97
CA VAL A 30 -35.12 -46.64 -11.79
C VAL A 30 -36.50 -46.76 -11.17
N THR A 31 -37.50 -46.17 -11.81
CA THR A 31 -38.91 -46.46 -11.50
C THR A 31 -39.17 -47.94 -11.81
N PRO A 32 -39.54 -48.79 -10.83
CA PRO A 32 -39.97 -50.14 -11.14
C PRO A 32 -41.31 -50.07 -11.89
N LEU A 33 -41.38 -50.71 -13.06
CA LEU A 33 -42.62 -50.97 -13.77
C LEU A 33 -43.40 -52.03 -12.97
N THR A 34 -44.21 -51.59 -12.02
CA THR A 34 -45.20 -52.45 -11.37
C THR A 34 -46.51 -52.32 -12.15
N PHE A 35 -46.87 -53.36 -12.89
CA PHE A 35 -48.20 -53.44 -13.52
C PHE A 35 -49.29 -53.49 -12.43
N PRO A 36 -50.45 -52.86 -12.64
CA PRO A 36 -51.54 -52.94 -11.68
C PRO A 36 -52.10 -54.36 -11.66
N ILE A 37 -52.19 -54.94 -10.46
CA ILE A 37 -52.93 -56.18 -10.23
C ILE A 37 -54.41 -55.87 -10.46
N ILE A 38 -54.97 -56.39 -11.55
CA ILE A 38 -56.41 -56.34 -11.82
C ILE A 38 -57.07 -57.28 -10.81
N SER A 39 -57.75 -56.71 -9.81
CA SER A 39 -58.58 -57.50 -8.90
C SER A 39 -59.89 -57.86 -9.60
N ASP A 40 -60.14 -59.16 -9.70
CA ASP A 40 -61.32 -59.77 -10.32
C ASP A 40 -62.59 -59.45 -9.50
N SER A 41 -63.25 -58.34 -9.80
CA SER A 41 -64.53 -57.96 -9.16
C SER A 41 -65.75 -58.66 -9.79
N ALA A 42 -65.54 -59.78 -10.49
CA ALA A 42 -66.57 -60.48 -11.27
C ALA A 42 -67.32 -61.58 -10.49
N ARG A 43 -67.14 -61.71 -9.18
CA ARG A 43 -67.98 -62.59 -8.34
C ARG A 43 -68.62 -61.79 -7.23
N LEU A 44 -69.92 -62.04 -7.01
CA LEU A 44 -70.82 -61.41 -6.03
C LEU A 44 -71.63 -60.22 -6.56
N ARG A 45 -72.49 -60.47 -7.56
CA ARG A 45 -73.72 -59.69 -7.77
C ARG A 45 -74.96 -60.58 -7.71
N THR A 46 -75.20 -61.14 -6.52
CA THR A 46 -76.54 -61.52 -6.06
C THR A 46 -76.60 -61.22 -4.56
N SER A 47 -76.71 -59.94 -4.21
CA SER A 47 -77.18 -59.53 -2.88
C SER A 47 -77.56 -58.06 -2.95
N THR A 48 -78.77 -57.77 -2.51
CA THR A 48 -79.38 -56.45 -2.38
C THR A 48 -78.43 -55.45 -1.72
N GLN A 49 -78.32 -54.27 -2.33
CA GLN A 49 -77.41 -53.20 -1.92
C GLN A 49 -77.85 -52.62 -0.57
N ILE A 50 -76.97 -52.70 0.42
CA ILE A 50 -76.99 -51.83 1.60
C ILE A 50 -75.77 -50.93 1.48
N ILE A 51 -75.98 -49.65 1.17
CA ILE A 51 -74.91 -48.66 1.18
C ILE A 51 -74.48 -48.46 2.65
N PRO A 52 -73.22 -48.75 3.03
CA PRO A 52 -72.77 -48.49 4.39
C PRO A 52 -72.73 -46.98 4.64
N ARG A 53 -73.23 -46.53 5.79
CA ARG A 53 -73.20 -45.12 6.20
C ARG A 53 -71.76 -44.59 6.21
N LEU A 54 -71.48 -43.58 5.39
CA LEU A 54 -70.19 -42.87 5.39
C LEU A 54 -70.01 -42.11 6.72
N ASN A 55 -68.86 -42.29 7.37
CA ASN A 55 -68.48 -41.52 8.54
C ASN A 55 -67.84 -40.18 8.10
N PRO A 56 -68.45 -39.02 8.37
CA PRO A 56 -67.93 -37.72 7.93
C PRO A 56 -66.62 -37.33 8.63
N LEU A 57 -66.26 -37.97 9.75
CA LEU A 57 -65.02 -37.70 10.48
C LEU A 57 -63.80 -38.43 9.91
N HIS A 58 -63.96 -39.31 8.92
CA HIS A 58 -62.86 -40.03 8.26
C HIS A 58 -63.06 -40.02 6.73
N PRO A 59 -62.56 -38.99 6.02
CA PRO A 59 -62.60 -39.00 4.57
C PRO A 59 -61.75 -40.16 4.02
N PRO A 60 -62.23 -40.88 2.99
CA PRO A 60 -61.52 -42.04 2.47
C PRO A 60 -60.15 -41.62 1.91
N MET A 61 -59.12 -42.38 2.24
CA MET A 61 -57.76 -42.20 1.71
C MET A 61 -57.69 -42.68 0.25
N VAL A 62 -58.38 -41.97 -0.64
CA VAL A 62 -58.28 -42.22 -2.08
C VAL A 62 -56.99 -41.59 -2.57
N HIS A 63 -56.11 -42.38 -3.20
CA HIS A 63 -54.90 -41.88 -3.82
C HIS A 63 -55.30 -40.83 -4.88
N LYS A 64 -55.02 -39.55 -4.62
CA LYS A 64 -55.28 -38.48 -5.58
C LYS A 64 -54.38 -38.73 -6.80
N ARG A 65 -55.00 -38.95 -7.96
CA ARG A 65 -54.29 -39.15 -9.22
C ARG A 65 -53.62 -37.83 -9.59
N THR A 66 -52.29 -37.76 -9.52
CA THR A 66 -51.53 -36.59 -9.98
C THR A 66 -51.62 -36.56 -11.50
N VAL A 67 -52.54 -35.77 -12.06
CA VAL A 67 -52.68 -35.59 -13.50
C VAL A 67 -51.83 -34.39 -13.89
N SER A 68 -50.73 -34.64 -14.60
CA SER A 68 -50.01 -33.58 -15.30
C SER A 68 -50.87 -33.11 -16.47
N LEU A 69 -51.26 -31.83 -16.46
CA LEU A 69 -52.04 -31.19 -17.55
C LEU A 69 -51.20 -30.96 -18.81
N GLU A 70 -49.89 -31.21 -18.75
CA GLU A 70 -48.96 -30.96 -19.84
C GLU A 70 -48.92 -32.13 -20.82
N THR A 71 -49.04 -31.81 -22.11
CA THR A 71 -48.96 -32.77 -23.20
C THR A 71 -47.52 -33.28 -23.35
N PRO A 72 -47.29 -34.58 -23.61
CA PRO A 72 -45.95 -35.16 -23.79
C PRO A 72 -45.04 -34.42 -24.79
N ALA A 73 -45.63 -33.81 -25.84
CA ALA A 73 -44.91 -33.02 -26.83
C ALA A 73 -44.28 -31.75 -26.25
N VAL A 74 -44.96 -31.06 -25.33
CA VAL A 74 -44.47 -29.84 -24.66
C VAL A 74 -43.31 -30.20 -23.72
N HIS A 75 -43.44 -31.29 -22.97
CA HIS A 75 -42.36 -31.82 -22.14
C HIS A 75 -41.11 -32.19 -22.97
N HIS A 76 -41.30 -32.86 -24.12
CA HIS A 76 -40.20 -33.20 -25.01
C HIS A 76 -39.49 -31.95 -25.56
N HIS A 77 -40.24 -30.94 -26.00
CA HIS A 77 -39.69 -29.67 -26.47
C HIS A 77 -38.88 -28.94 -25.39
N ASN A 78 -39.43 -28.84 -24.17
CA ASN A 78 -38.77 -28.20 -23.03
C ASN A 78 -37.48 -28.94 -22.64
N HIS A 79 -37.51 -30.28 -22.67
CA HIS A 79 -36.33 -31.11 -22.42
C HIS A 79 -35.23 -30.87 -23.47
N GLN A 80 -35.58 -30.84 -24.76
CA GLN A 80 -34.63 -30.54 -25.83
C GLN A 80 -34.03 -29.14 -25.67
N ARG A 81 -34.85 -28.14 -25.36
CA ARG A 81 -34.40 -26.76 -25.12
C ARG A 81 -33.41 -26.66 -23.96
N ALA A 82 -33.68 -27.35 -22.84
CA ALA A 82 -32.78 -27.38 -21.69
C ALA A 82 -31.41 -27.97 -22.05
N LEU A 83 -31.38 -29.07 -22.81
CA LEU A 83 -30.13 -29.70 -23.27
C LEU A 83 -29.33 -28.77 -24.20
N ILE A 84 -30.00 -28.05 -25.11
CA ILE A 84 -29.34 -27.10 -26.01
C ILE A 84 -28.71 -25.95 -25.23
N LEU A 85 -29.43 -25.39 -24.25
CA LEU A 85 -28.93 -24.32 -23.39
C LEU A 85 -27.73 -24.78 -22.55
N GLN A 86 -27.81 -25.98 -21.97
CA GLN A 86 -26.72 -26.57 -21.20
C GLN A 86 -25.45 -26.77 -22.05
N ARG A 87 -25.61 -27.28 -23.28
CA ARG A 87 -24.49 -27.42 -24.23
C ARG A 87 -23.88 -26.06 -24.60
N ARG A 88 -24.71 -25.07 -24.91
CA ARG A 88 -24.23 -23.70 -25.21
C ARG A 88 -23.43 -23.12 -24.06
N GLU A 89 -23.92 -23.25 -22.84
CA GLU A 89 -23.23 -22.72 -21.66
C GLU A 89 -21.90 -23.44 -21.42
N HIS A 90 -21.87 -24.76 -21.59
CA HIS A 90 -20.64 -25.54 -21.56
C HIS A 90 -19.62 -25.04 -22.60
N TYR A 91 -20.04 -24.85 -23.86
CA TYR A 91 -19.15 -24.31 -24.89
C TYR A 91 -18.66 -22.90 -24.56
N ARG A 92 -19.52 -22.01 -24.06
CA ARG A 92 -19.15 -20.65 -23.67
C ARG A 92 -18.10 -20.65 -22.56
N TYR A 93 -18.34 -21.42 -21.51
CA TYR A 93 -17.43 -21.55 -20.38
C TYR A 93 -16.07 -22.08 -20.84
N HIS A 94 -16.03 -23.16 -21.61
CA HIS A 94 -14.77 -23.78 -22.02
C HIS A 94 -14.02 -23.01 -23.11
N GLN A 95 -14.69 -22.24 -23.97
CA GLN A 95 -14.01 -21.43 -24.99
C GLN A 95 -13.10 -20.35 -24.40
N VAL A 96 -13.47 -19.75 -23.27
CA VAL A 96 -12.64 -18.75 -22.58
C VAL A 96 -11.31 -19.36 -22.11
N TRP A 97 -11.33 -20.61 -21.65
CA TRP A 97 -10.17 -21.32 -21.12
C TRP A 97 -9.32 -21.98 -22.22
N ARG A 98 -9.90 -22.16 -23.41
CA ARG A 98 -9.28 -22.90 -24.53
C ARG A 98 -8.17 -22.10 -25.23
N LYS A 99 -8.30 -20.77 -25.29
CA LYS A 99 -7.49 -19.88 -26.14
C LYS A 99 -5.97 -20.02 -26.01
N PRO A 100 -5.36 -20.18 -24.82
CA PRO A 100 -3.90 -20.17 -24.73
C PRO A 100 -3.21 -21.44 -25.24
N PHE A 101 -3.83 -22.61 -25.07
CA PHE A 101 -3.18 -23.92 -25.32
C PHE A 101 -3.85 -24.78 -26.41
N TYR A 102 -5.17 -24.70 -26.55
CA TYR A 102 -5.95 -25.59 -27.43
C TYR A 102 -6.75 -24.83 -28.51
N GLY A 103 -6.44 -23.56 -28.73
CA GLY A 103 -7.00 -22.70 -29.80
C GLY A 103 -6.42 -23.02 -31.19
N THR A 104 -6.87 -22.29 -32.20
CA THR A 104 -6.30 -22.35 -33.56
C THR A 104 -4.85 -21.84 -33.57
N THR A 105 -4.07 -22.23 -34.57
CA THR A 105 -2.66 -21.80 -34.71
C THR A 105 -2.52 -20.27 -34.68
N THR A 106 -3.45 -19.55 -35.31
CA THR A 106 -3.53 -18.08 -35.29
C THR A 106 -3.71 -17.52 -33.88
N GLU A 107 -4.69 -18.02 -33.12
CA GLU A 107 -4.99 -17.55 -31.76
C GLU A 107 -3.80 -17.77 -30.81
N ARG A 108 -3.09 -18.90 -30.96
CA ARG A 108 -1.88 -19.19 -30.17
C ARG A 108 -0.76 -18.21 -30.47
N GLU A 109 -0.60 -17.80 -31.73
CA GLU A 109 0.44 -16.85 -32.10
C GLU A 109 0.09 -15.41 -31.69
N GLU A 110 -1.18 -15.02 -31.76
CA GLU A 110 -1.68 -13.76 -31.21
C GLU A 110 -1.40 -13.66 -29.71
N TYR A 111 -1.73 -14.71 -28.94
CA TYR A 111 -1.43 -14.76 -27.50
C TYR A 111 0.08 -14.63 -27.21
N ARG A 112 0.94 -15.33 -27.96
CA ARG A 112 2.40 -15.19 -27.82
C ARG A 112 2.88 -13.79 -28.16
N LYS A 113 2.30 -13.17 -29.18
CA LYS A 113 2.60 -11.78 -29.57
C LYS A 113 2.20 -10.82 -28.47
N GLU A 114 1.01 -10.94 -27.91
CA GLU A 114 0.53 -10.14 -26.77
C GLU A 114 1.46 -10.29 -25.56
N LEU A 115 1.87 -11.52 -25.23
CA LEU A 115 2.79 -11.76 -24.12
C LEU A 115 4.15 -11.08 -24.34
N ARG A 116 4.71 -11.18 -25.55
CA ARG A 116 5.96 -10.47 -25.90
C ARG A 116 5.78 -8.95 -25.80
N GLU A 117 4.64 -8.43 -26.23
CA GLU A 117 4.34 -7.00 -26.19
C GLU A 117 4.17 -6.49 -24.76
N GLN A 118 3.48 -7.24 -23.90
CA GLN A 118 3.38 -6.93 -22.47
C GLN A 118 4.75 -6.93 -21.81
N LEU A 119 5.60 -7.91 -22.11
CA LEU A 119 6.96 -7.95 -21.56
C LEU A 119 7.78 -6.73 -22.00
N LYS A 120 7.69 -6.33 -23.28
CA LYS A 120 8.35 -5.12 -23.79
C LYS A 120 7.90 -3.87 -23.03
N ARG A 121 6.58 -3.70 -22.85
CA ARG A 121 6.03 -2.57 -22.07
C ARG A 121 6.54 -2.55 -20.64
N GLN A 122 6.54 -3.70 -19.96
CA GLN A 122 7.07 -3.81 -18.60
C GLN A 122 8.56 -3.45 -18.52
N MET A 123 9.36 -3.85 -19.51
CA MET A 123 10.77 -3.49 -19.57
C MET A 123 10.96 -1.99 -19.80
N GLU A 124 10.16 -1.38 -20.68
CA GLU A 124 10.21 0.05 -20.98
C GLU A 124 9.78 0.89 -19.77
N GLU A 125 8.67 0.53 -19.13
CA GLU A 125 8.18 1.17 -17.90
C GLU A 125 9.24 1.12 -16.79
N LYS A 126 9.87 -0.04 -16.57
CA LYS A 126 10.97 -0.18 -15.61
C LYS A 126 12.17 0.68 -15.98
N CYS A 127 12.53 0.74 -17.26
CA CYS A 127 13.64 1.58 -17.72
C CYS A 127 13.35 3.07 -17.46
N VAL A 128 12.14 3.54 -17.78
CA VAL A 128 11.72 4.92 -17.52
C VAL A 128 11.71 5.23 -16.03
N ALA A 129 11.18 4.33 -15.20
CA ALA A 129 11.17 4.49 -13.75
C ALA A 129 12.60 4.63 -13.17
N LEU A 130 13.55 3.80 -13.63
CA LEU A 130 14.95 3.88 -13.21
C LEU A 130 15.61 5.19 -13.65
N LYS A 131 15.36 5.64 -14.90
CA LYS A 131 15.86 6.92 -15.40
C LYS A 131 15.34 8.09 -14.57
N LEU A 132 14.04 8.08 -14.25
CA LEU A 132 13.43 9.10 -13.40
C LEU A 132 14.02 9.08 -11.99
N GLN A 133 14.16 7.90 -11.38
CA GLN A 133 14.76 7.76 -10.07
C GLN A 133 16.20 8.30 -10.04
N LEU A 134 16.99 8.00 -11.07
CA LEU A 134 18.35 8.52 -11.19
C LEU A 134 18.35 10.04 -11.32
N ALA A 135 17.49 10.60 -12.17
CA ALA A 135 17.36 12.05 -12.33
C ALA A 135 16.95 12.75 -11.03
N CYS A 136 16.06 12.15 -10.24
CA CYS A 136 15.69 12.65 -8.90
C CYS A 136 16.89 12.64 -7.96
N LYS A 137 17.63 11.54 -7.88
CA LYS A 137 18.84 11.43 -7.03
C LYS A 137 19.92 12.44 -7.42
N VAL A 138 20.11 12.70 -8.71
CA VAL A 138 21.06 13.71 -9.19
C VAL A 138 20.63 15.10 -8.70
N LYS A 139 19.35 15.46 -8.83
CA LYS A 139 18.83 16.74 -8.34
C LYS A 139 18.99 16.89 -6.82
N GLU A 140 18.72 15.83 -6.06
CA GLU A 140 18.92 15.81 -4.62
C GLU A 140 20.39 16.02 -4.25
N ALA A 141 21.32 15.34 -4.95
CA ALA A 141 22.75 15.49 -4.72
C ALA A 141 23.24 16.91 -5.06
N GLU A 142 22.80 17.48 -6.17
CA GLU A 142 23.11 18.87 -6.53
C GLU A 142 22.59 19.87 -5.50
N TYR A 143 21.40 19.62 -4.94
CA TYR A 143 20.83 20.45 -3.89
C TYR A 143 21.69 20.39 -2.61
N VAL A 144 22.04 19.19 -2.15
CA VAL A 144 22.91 19.01 -0.96
C VAL A 144 24.25 19.70 -1.18
N GLN A 145 24.88 19.52 -2.35
CA GLN A 145 26.13 20.18 -2.68
C GLN A 145 26.02 21.71 -2.59
N LYS A 146 24.94 22.30 -3.11
CA LYS A 146 24.72 23.75 -3.04
C LYS A 146 24.58 24.22 -1.59
N VAL A 147 23.85 23.49 -0.76
CA VAL A 147 23.70 23.80 0.67
C VAL A 147 25.05 23.75 1.38
N ASP A 148 25.85 22.71 1.13
CA ASP A 148 27.18 22.58 1.73
C ASP A 148 28.12 23.71 1.30
N CYS A 149 28.12 24.06 0.01
CA CYS A 149 28.90 25.21 -0.49
C CYS A 149 28.50 26.51 0.22
N LEU A 150 27.19 26.75 0.41
CA LEU A 150 26.70 27.92 1.13
C LEU A 150 27.14 27.92 2.60
N ALA A 151 27.02 26.78 3.29
CA ALA A 151 27.49 26.64 4.68
C ALA A 151 28.98 26.95 4.81
N LEU A 152 29.83 26.38 3.95
CA LEU A 152 31.27 26.64 3.94
C LEU A 152 31.60 28.11 3.69
N SER A 153 30.88 28.76 2.77
CA SER A 153 31.07 30.20 2.51
C SER A 153 30.65 31.07 3.70
N SER A 154 29.55 30.72 4.38
CA SER A 154 29.09 31.42 5.58
C SER A 154 30.10 31.29 6.72
N ASP A 155 30.59 30.07 6.98
CA ASP A 155 31.60 29.82 8.00
C ASP A 155 32.89 30.60 7.73
N ARG A 156 33.32 30.65 6.47
CA ARG A 156 34.49 31.44 6.07
C ARG A 156 34.28 32.92 6.36
N GLU A 157 33.12 33.46 6.00
CA GLU A 157 32.79 34.85 6.24
C GLU A 157 32.73 35.16 7.75
N GLN A 158 32.11 34.29 8.55
CA GLN A 158 32.05 34.44 10.01
C GLN A 158 33.46 34.47 10.63
N ARG A 159 34.38 33.60 10.18
CA ARG A 159 35.78 33.61 10.65
C ARG A 159 36.48 34.92 10.29
N ILE A 160 36.27 35.43 9.09
CA ILE A 160 36.84 36.71 8.65
C ILE A 160 36.28 37.86 9.50
N GLN A 161 34.96 37.90 9.71
CA GLN A 161 34.31 38.93 10.53
C GLN A 161 34.79 38.88 11.97
N HIS A 162 34.88 37.69 12.56
CA HIS A 162 35.43 37.50 13.90
C HIS A 162 36.88 38.00 13.98
N GLY A 163 37.73 37.65 13.01
CA GLY A 163 39.11 38.13 12.95
C GLY A 163 39.22 39.66 12.84
N LYS A 164 38.37 40.28 12.01
CA LYS A 164 38.28 41.74 11.89
C LYS A 164 37.85 42.38 13.22
N ALA A 165 36.83 41.84 13.87
CA ALA A 165 36.36 42.32 15.17
C ALA A 165 37.47 42.22 16.23
N MET A 166 38.16 41.09 16.32
CA MET A 166 39.26 40.91 17.29
C MET A 166 40.43 41.86 17.03
N THR A 167 40.75 42.12 15.76
CA THR A 167 41.79 43.10 15.39
C THR A 167 41.37 44.51 15.81
N ALA A 168 40.11 44.90 15.55
CA ALA A 168 39.59 46.19 15.98
C ALA A 168 39.64 46.37 17.50
N TYR A 169 39.24 45.34 18.27
CA TYR A 169 39.34 45.39 19.74
C TYR A 169 40.79 45.52 20.22
N ARG A 170 41.72 44.79 19.61
CA ARG A 170 43.14 44.88 19.95
C ARG A 170 43.67 46.29 19.73
N ASP A 171 43.36 46.89 18.59
CA ASP A 171 43.87 48.20 18.21
C ASP A 171 43.25 49.30 19.08
N GLU A 172 41.96 49.20 19.41
CA GLU A 172 41.29 50.13 20.33
C GLU A 172 41.83 50.01 21.76
N ASN A 173 42.06 48.80 22.25
CA ASN A 173 42.69 48.59 23.56
C ASN A 173 44.10 49.19 23.61
N LYS A 174 44.88 49.05 22.53
CA LYS A 174 46.19 49.70 22.42
C LYS A 174 46.06 51.22 22.47
N ARG A 175 45.12 51.80 21.72
CA ARG A 175 44.84 53.24 21.70
C ARG A 175 44.51 53.76 23.11
N LEU A 176 43.63 53.07 23.84
CA LEU A 176 43.25 53.40 25.21
C LEU A 176 44.41 53.31 26.19
N MET A 177 45.25 52.27 26.08
CA MET A 177 46.44 52.13 26.91
C MET A 177 47.43 53.27 26.68
N GLU A 178 47.69 53.61 25.42
CA GLU A 178 48.59 54.71 25.08
C GLU A 178 48.05 56.06 25.55
N GLN A 179 46.74 56.31 25.40
CA GLN A 179 46.09 57.51 25.93
C GLN A 179 46.23 57.58 27.46
N SER A 180 45.88 56.50 28.17
CA SER A 180 46.03 56.41 29.62
C SER A 180 47.47 56.59 30.09
N TRP A 181 48.46 56.21 29.28
CA TRP A 181 49.88 56.44 29.57
C TRP A 181 50.26 57.91 29.41
N ARG A 182 49.80 58.57 28.33
CA ARG A 182 49.99 60.01 28.10
C ARG A 182 49.35 60.83 29.22
N ASP A 183 48.12 60.51 29.61
CA ASP A 183 47.39 61.22 30.67
C ASP A 183 48.09 61.09 32.03
N ARG A 184 48.58 59.88 32.37
CA ARG A 184 49.38 59.66 33.59
C ARG A 184 50.72 60.37 33.55
N ALA A 185 51.37 60.47 32.39
CA ALA A 185 52.61 61.25 32.25
C ALA A 185 52.35 62.76 32.43
N LEU A 186 51.27 63.28 31.84
CA LEU A 186 50.85 64.67 32.00
C LEU A 186 50.50 65.00 33.45
N THR A 187 49.71 64.13 34.10
CA THR A 187 49.30 64.28 35.51
C THR A 187 50.53 64.35 36.42
N ARG A 188 51.48 63.42 36.27
CA ARG A 188 52.75 63.44 37.02
C ARG A 188 53.56 64.73 36.79
N SER A 189 53.60 65.24 35.57
CA SER A 189 54.28 66.50 35.25
C SER A 189 53.61 67.69 35.94
N GLN A 190 52.29 67.75 35.91
CA GLN A 190 51.52 68.81 36.59
C GLN A 190 51.66 68.74 38.11
N GLU A 191 51.63 67.54 38.68
CA GLU A 191 51.89 67.31 40.12
C GLU A 191 53.29 67.80 40.50
N ALA A 192 54.32 67.42 39.74
CA ALA A 192 55.68 67.89 40.00
C ALA A 192 55.82 69.42 39.91
N MET A 193 55.11 70.08 38.98
CA MET A 193 55.07 71.55 38.89
C MET A 193 54.41 72.17 40.13
N LYS A 194 53.23 71.67 40.53
CA LYS A 194 52.53 72.14 41.74
C LYS A 194 53.35 71.94 43.00
N GLU A 195 54.04 70.81 43.13
CA GLU A 195 54.93 70.55 44.27
C GLU A 195 56.10 71.54 44.31
N ARG A 196 56.69 71.90 43.16
CA ARG A 196 57.73 72.95 43.09
C ARG A 196 57.20 74.31 43.53
N GLU A 197 55.98 74.68 43.10
CA GLU A 197 55.32 75.91 43.53
C GLU A 197 55.07 75.91 45.05
N LEU A 198 54.63 74.78 45.62
CA LEU A 198 54.45 74.63 47.06
C LEU A 198 55.77 74.73 47.83
N LEU A 199 56.88 74.20 47.29
CA LEU A 199 58.20 74.30 47.91
C LEU A 199 58.70 75.75 48.03
N CYS A 200 58.30 76.63 47.11
CA CYS A 200 58.56 78.07 47.24
C CYS A 200 57.89 78.68 48.47
N LEU A 201 56.77 78.12 48.94
CA LEU A 201 56.01 78.59 50.11
C LEU A 201 56.40 77.83 51.40
N ASN A 202 56.70 76.54 51.30
CA ASN A 202 57.10 75.67 52.41
C ASN A 202 58.28 74.79 51.98
N PRO A 203 59.50 74.98 52.53
CA PRO A 203 60.71 74.35 52.01
C PRO A 203 60.81 72.84 52.27
N ILE A 204 59.87 72.22 53.00
CA ILE A 204 59.90 70.79 53.31
C ILE A 204 59.08 70.00 52.29
N ASN A 205 59.73 69.07 51.59
CA ASN A 205 59.08 68.12 50.68
C ASN A 205 58.43 66.96 51.44
N TRP A 206 57.25 67.18 51.99
CA TRP A 206 56.52 66.16 52.77
C TRP A 206 56.09 64.93 51.96
N SER A 207 55.90 65.06 50.63
CA SER A 207 55.47 63.96 49.77
C SER A 207 56.62 63.10 49.25
N GLY A 208 57.87 63.58 49.34
CA GLY A 208 59.06 62.85 48.87
C GLY A 208 59.05 62.51 47.37
N THR A 209 58.24 63.21 46.58
CA THR A 209 57.93 62.82 45.18
C THR A 209 58.85 63.51 44.16
N LEU A 210 59.37 64.70 44.50
CA LEU A 210 60.48 65.34 43.81
C LEU A 210 61.82 64.69 44.21
N LYS A 211 62.49 64.07 43.24
CA LYS A 211 63.87 63.58 43.36
C LYS A 211 64.88 64.64 42.98
#